data_AF-X0UDS8-F1
#
_entry.id   AF-X0UDS8-F1
#
_cell.length_a   1.000
_cell.length_b   1.000
_cell.length_c   1.000
_cell.angle_alpha   90.00
_cell.angle_beta   90.00
_cell.angle_gamma   90.00
#
_symmetry.space_group_name_H-M   'P 1'
#
loop_
_entity.id
_entity.type
_entity.pdbx_description
1 polymer ?
#
loop_
_entity_poly.entity_id
_entity_poly.type
_entity_poly.pdbx_seq_one_letter_code
_entity_poly.pdbx_strand_id
1 'polypeptide(L)' 'MARSQGKMTVSETLKQAIVASGLTARELGRRSGVTHSSITRFVNGERGLRHSVVDALAEALGLQLEKRTRRCRRA' A
#
# COMPACT_ATOMS: atom_id res chain seq x y z
N MET A 1 -15.23 2.87 -10.82
CA MET A 1 -14.57 1.97 -9.85
C MET A 1 -13.81 0.90 -10.62
N ALA A 2 -12.48 0.98 -10.69
CA ALA A 2 -11.66 -0.03 -11.37
C ALA A 2 -11.45 -1.23 -10.44
N ARG A 3 -12.28 -2.26 -10.58
CA ARG A 3 -12.00 -3.59 -10.01
C ARG A 3 -10.91 -4.24 -10.85
N SER A 4 -9.68 -4.23 -10.37
CA SER A 4 -8.60 -5.12 -10.84
C SER A 4 -8.35 -6.15 -9.72
N GLN A 5 -9.26 -7.11 -9.51
CA GLN A 5 -9.19 -8.48 -10.04
C GLN A 5 -7.96 -9.27 -9.53
N GLY A 6 -8.18 -10.08 -8.48
CA GLY A 6 -7.64 -11.45 -8.34
C GLY A 6 -6.14 -11.66 -8.07
N LYS A 7 -5.29 -10.62 -8.11
CA LYS A 7 -3.87 -10.73 -7.77
C LYS A 7 -3.56 -9.81 -6.60
N MET A 8 -3.07 -10.38 -5.49
CA MET A 8 -2.43 -9.61 -4.41
C MET A 8 -1.19 -8.92 -4.99
N THR A 9 -1.38 -7.72 -5.53
CA THR A 9 -0.28 -6.85 -5.97
C THR A 9 0.31 -6.16 -4.75
N VAL A 10 1.53 -5.63 -4.90
CA VAL A 10 2.17 -4.83 -3.85
C VAL A 10 1.27 -3.64 -3.47
N SER A 11 0.63 -3.01 -4.46
CA SER A 11 -0.31 -1.91 -4.25
C SER A 11 -1.52 -2.31 -3.39
N GLU A 12 -2.10 -3.49 -3.64
CA GLU A 12 -3.24 -3.98 -2.85
C GLU A 12 -2.83 -4.35 -1.43
N THR A 13 -1.66 -4.96 -1.28
CA THR A 13 -1.09 -5.28 0.04
C THR A 13 -0.84 -4.01 0.85
N LEU A 14 -0.32 -2.97 0.21
CA LEU A 14 -0.13 -1.66 0.84
C LEU A 14 -1.45 -1.02 1.24
N LYS A 15 -2.48 -1.07 0.39
CA LYS A 15 -3.84 -0.59 0.75
C LYS A 15 -4.39 -1.32 1.96
N GLN A 16 -4.26 -2.64 2.01
CA GLN A 16 -4.70 -3.43 3.15
C GLN A 16 -3.92 -3.07 4.41
N ALA A 17 -2.60 -2.88 4.32
CA ALA A 17 -1.80 -2.46 5.47
C ALA A 17 -2.18 -1.06 5.97
N ILE A 18 -2.50 -0.12 5.08
CA ILE A 18 -3.01 1.21 5.44
C ILE A 18 -4.34 1.10 6.20
N VAL A 19 -5.27 0.27 5.70
CA VAL A 19 -6.57 0.04 6.37
C VAL A 19 -6.38 -0.66 7.72
N ALA A 20 -5.52 -1.69 7.78
CA ALA A 20 -5.23 -2.43 8.99
C ALA A 20 -4.52 -1.59 10.06
N SER A 21 -3.71 -0.62 9.64
CA SER A 21 -3.06 0.31 10.55
C SER A 21 -4.04 1.28 11.22
N GLY A 22 -5.27 1.43 10.70
CA GLY A 22 -6.28 2.35 11.24
C GLY A 22 -5.91 3.83 11.18
N LEU A 23 -4.79 4.17 10.52
CA LEU A 23 -4.33 5.55 10.40
C LEU A 23 -5.13 6.29 9.34
N THR A 24 -5.55 7.51 9.66
CA THR A 24 -6.18 8.38 8.67
C THR A 24 -5.16 8.79 7.61
N ALA A 25 -5.60 8.98 6.37
CA ALA A 25 -4.73 9.42 5.27
C ALA A 25 -3.97 10.72 5.58
N ARG A 26 -4.53 11.58 6.44
CA ARG A 26 -3.91 12.83 6.88
C ARG A 26 -2.76 12.60 7.85
N GLU A 27 -2.92 11.64 8.75
CA GLU A 27 -1.87 11.24 9.68
C GLU A 27 -0.75 10.48 8.98
N LEU A 28 -1.12 9.59 8.08
CA LEU A 28 -0.18 8.88 7.24
C LEU A 28 0.62 9.85 6.37
N GLY A 29 -0.02 10.88 5.81
CA GLY A 29 0.66 11.92 5.06
C GLY A 29 1.65 12.74 5.89
N ARG A 30 1.33 13.02 7.16
CA ARG A 30 2.27 13.67 8.10
C ARG A 30 3.49 12.81 8.41
N ARG A 31 3.30 11.50 8.60
CA ARG A 31 4.40 10.57 8.91
C ARG A 31 5.30 10.26 7.70
N SER A 32 4.70 10.10 6.54
CA SER A 32 5.41 9.73 5.29
C SER A 32 5.91 10.94 4.49
N GLY A 33 5.49 12.17 4.83
CA GLY A 33 5.79 13.36 4.03
C GLY A 33 5.01 13.43 2.71
N VAL A 34 3.95 12.62 2.57
CA VAL A 34 3.15 12.51 1.35
C VAL A 34 1.87 13.33 1.50
N THR A 35 1.49 14.07 0.47
CA THR A 35 0.25 14.85 0.50
C THR A 35 -0.98 13.94 0.62
N HIS A 36 -1.92 14.33 1.48
CA HIS A 36 -3.21 13.65 1.65
C HIS A 36 -3.89 13.30 0.31
N SER A 37 -3.92 14.24 -0.63
CA SER A 37 -4.53 14.05 -1.97
C SER A 37 -3.89 12.92 -2.76
N SER A 38 -2.58 12.68 -2.61
CA SER A 38 -1.88 11.57 -3.27
C SER A 38 -2.28 10.23 -2.66
N ILE A 39 -2.44 10.18 -1.33
CA ILE A 39 -2.89 8.99 -0.60
C ILE A 39 -4.33 8.67 -0.97
N THR A 40 -5.24 9.64 -0.94
CA THR A 40 -6.66 9.42 -1.29
C THR A 40 -6.83 8.93 -2.72
N ARG A 41 -6.15 9.54 -3.70
CA ARG A 41 -6.19 9.09 -5.10
C ARG A 41 -5.63 7.67 -5.27
N PHE A 42 -4.61 7.32 -4.51
CA PHE A 42 -4.04 5.97 -4.54
C PHE A 42 -5.00 4.94 -3.96
N VAL A 43 -5.60 5.23 -2.79
CA VAL A 43 -6.60 4.37 -2.16
C VAL A 43 -7.77 4.14 -3.12
N ASN A 44 -8.26 5.21 -3.75
CA ASN A 44 -9.32 5.16 -4.77
C ASN A 44 -8.92 4.44 -6.08
N GLY A 45 -7.63 4.17 -6.29
CA GLY A 45 -7.13 3.50 -7.50
C GLY A 45 -7.16 4.37 -8.76
N GLU A 46 -7.26 5.69 -8.61
CA GLU A 46 -7.31 6.65 -9.73
C GLU A 46 -5.93 6.94 -10.31
N ARG A 47 -4.87 6.81 -9.51
CA ARG A 47 -3.49 7.07 -9.94
C ARG A 47 -2.52 6.08 -9.30
N GLY A 48 -1.62 5.53 -10.10
CA GLY A 48 -0.47 4.80 -9.60
C GLY A 48 0.43 5.73 -8.79
N LEU A 49 0.93 5.25 -7.65
CA LEU A 49 1.96 5.98 -6.89
C LEU A 49 3.32 5.80 -7.53
N ARG A 50 4.16 6.83 -7.42
CA ARG A 50 5.59 6.69 -7.68
C ARG A 50 6.20 5.77 -6.63
N HIS A 51 7.22 5.00 -7.01
CA HIS A 51 7.94 4.11 -6.09
C HIS A 51 8.41 4.85 -4.83
N SER A 52 8.95 6.07 -4.97
CA SER A 52 9.36 6.91 -3.83
C SER A 52 8.25 7.15 -2.79
N VAL A 53 7.00 7.24 -3.22
CA VAL A 53 5.86 7.43 -2.31
C VAL A 53 5.47 6.11 -1.64
N VAL A 54 5.60 5.00 -2.37
CA VAL A 54 5.39 3.65 -1.82
C VAL A 54 6.43 3.37 -0.74
N ASP A 55 7.70 3.68 -0.99
CA ASP A 55 8.79 3.51 -0.01
C ASP A 55 8.56 4.37 1.24
N ALA A 56 8.22 5.65 1.08
CA ALA A 56 7.93 6.53 2.21
C ALA A 56 6.73 6.07 3.06
N LEU A 57 5.70 5.50 2.41
CA LEU A 57 4.56 4.91 3.12
C LEU A 57 4.93 3.62 3.81
N ALA A 58 5.77 2.78 3.20
CA ALA A 58 6.26 1.55 3.79
C ALA A 58 7.11 1.84 5.03
N GLU A 59 8.03 2.80 4.97
CA GLU A 59 8.80 3.26 6.13
C GLU A 59 7.90 3.81 7.24
N ALA A 60 6.94 4.68 6.90
CA ALA A 60 6.01 5.25 7.88
C ALA A 60 5.11 4.21 8.57
N LEU A 61 4.85 3.08 7.90
CA LEU A 61 4.06 1.96 8.40
C LEU A 61 4.93 0.83 8.98
N GLY A 62 6.25 0.91 8.88
CA GLY A 62 7.17 -0.16 9.29
C GLY A 62 7.04 -1.44 8.46
N LEU A 63 6.67 -1.32 7.18
CA LEU A 63 6.45 -2.44 6.28
C LEU A 63 7.73 -2.77 5.50
N GLN A 64 7.97 -4.06 5.27
CA GLN A 64 9.05 -4.56 4.43
C GLN A 64 8.53 -5.47 3.32
N LEU A 65 9.20 -5.45 2.18
CA LEU A 65 8.90 -6.30 1.04
C LEU A 65 9.60 -7.66 1.22
N GLU A 66 8.82 -8.66 1.61
CA GLU A 66 9.33 -10.03 1.71
C GLU A 66 8.99 -10.86 0.47
N LYS A 67 9.86 -11.83 0.15
CA LYS A 67 9.55 -12.82 -0.89
C LYS A 67 8.40 -13.69 -0.40
N ARG A 68 7.29 -13.68 -1.13
CA ARG A 68 6.20 -14.61 -0.89
C ARG A 68 6.69 -16.03 -1.19
N THR A 69 7.04 -16.78 -0.16
CA THR A 69 7.30 -18.21 -0.29
C THR A 69 6.03 -18.87 -0.80
N ARG A 70 6.06 -19.37 -2.04
CA ARG A 70 5.02 -20.28 -2.49
C ARG A 70 5.24 -21.54 -1.68
N ARG A 71 4.38 -21.80 -0.68
CA ARG A 71 4.37 -23.10 -0.02
C ARG A 71 4.36 -24.16 -1.12
N CYS A 72 5.46 -24.89 -1.23
CA CYS A 72 5.52 -26.12 -1.99
C CYS A 72 4.42 -27.00 -1.38
N ARG A 73 3.33 -27.20 -2.14
CA ARG A 73 2.30 -28.16 -1.80
C ARG A 73 2.99 -29.51 -1.88
N ARG A 74 3.54 -29.99 -0.76
CA ARG A 74 4.14 -31.33 -0.68
C ARG A 74 3.03 -32.34 -0.98
N ALA A 75 3.34 -33.21 -1.93
CA ALA A 75 2.49 -34.27 -2.48
C ALA A 75 2.14 -35.32 -1.41
#